data_AF-A0A7S3Y1E5-F1
#
_entry.id   AF-A0A7S3Y1E5-F1
#
_cell.length_a   1.000
_cell.length_b   1.000
_cell.length_c   1.000
_cell.angle_alpha   90.00
_cell.angle_beta   90.00
_cell.angle_gamma   90.00
#
_symmetry.space_group_name_H-M   'P 1'
#
loop_
_entity.id
_entity.type
_entity.pdbx_description
1 polymer ?
#
loop_
_entity_poly.entity_id
_entity_poly.type
_entity_poly.pdbx_seq_one_letter_code
_entity_poly.pdbx_strand_id
1 'polypeptide(L)'
;LGGMLASIDSSDVDSEVLDLTGGTTAWIGLNDESTEGTYVWADGTSVGGYTNWNTGEPNDYGDSEDCVEMTSSGGWNDNSCSNTQASVCEIPTADLRFRYYTGALSRDDAESACEAAGGMLASITSAEIDEEIVELTGGDSAWIGLNDESTEGTYVWADGTSSADYTNWNTGEPNDWGDSEDCVEITSSGGWNDQSCSTTQGYVCQWTVTAAPTKAPTMAPTKAPTEPPTKAPTKAPTKAPTKAPTA
;
A
#
# COMPACT_ATOMS: atom_id res chain seq x y z
N LEU A 1 4.16 2.59 7.62
CA LEU A 1 3.17 2.52 6.53
C LEU A 1 3.90 3.02 5.29
N GLY A 2 4.05 2.20 4.25
CA GLY A 2 4.91 2.45 3.08
C GLY A 2 4.31 3.40 2.04
N GLY A 3 3.66 4.49 2.46
CA GLY A 3 3.05 5.51 1.61
C GLY A 3 3.79 6.85 1.68
N MET A 4 3.33 7.82 0.88
CA MET A 4 3.81 9.21 0.86
C MET A 4 2.71 10.14 1.38
N LEU A 5 3.03 11.40 1.67
CA LEU A 5 1.98 12.39 1.98
C LEU A 5 1.06 12.56 0.76
N ALA A 6 -0.24 12.71 1.01
CA ALA A 6 -1.25 12.58 -0.04
C ALA A 6 -1.16 13.64 -1.13
N SER A 7 -1.31 13.20 -2.39
CA SER A 7 -1.50 14.09 -3.53
C SER A 7 -2.98 14.41 -3.72
N ILE A 8 -3.30 15.64 -4.15
CA ILE A 8 -4.69 16.07 -4.39
C ILE A 8 -4.78 16.73 -5.77
N ASP A 9 -5.30 16.00 -6.74
CA ASP A 9 -5.34 16.39 -8.15
C ASP A 9 -6.74 16.82 -8.64
N SER A 10 -7.75 16.71 -7.77
CA SER A 10 -9.14 16.97 -8.09
C SER A 10 -9.96 17.35 -6.85
N SER A 11 -11.13 17.97 -7.07
CA SER A 11 -12.05 18.32 -5.98
C SER A 11 -12.65 17.10 -5.27
N ASP A 12 -12.72 15.97 -5.97
CA ASP A 12 -13.26 14.73 -5.41
C ASP A 12 -12.27 14.16 -4.40
N VAL A 13 -10.98 14.09 -4.77
CA VAL A 13 -9.89 13.70 -3.84
C VAL A 13 -9.78 14.67 -2.67
N ASP A 14 -9.92 15.99 -2.90
CA ASP A 14 -9.89 16.98 -1.82
C ASP A 14 -11.01 16.75 -0.78
N SER A 15 -12.22 16.42 -1.26
CA SER A 15 -13.37 16.11 -0.41
C SER A 15 -13.17 14.81 0.37
N GLU A 16 -12.62 13.77 -0.26
CA GLU A 16 -12.29 12.51 0.40
C GLU A 16 -11.26 12.69 1.52
N VAL A 17 -10.21 13.49 1.27
CA VAL A 17 -9.18 13.81 2.26
C VAL A 17 -9.79 14.62 3.42
N LEU A 18 -10.65 15.60 3.13
CA LEU A 18 -11.36 16.37 4.17
C LEU A 18 -12.23 15.47 5.05
N ASP A 19 -12.97 14.54 4.45
CA ASP A 19 -13.81 13.59 5.18
C ASP A 19 -12.95 12.63 6.03
N LEU A 20 -11.82 12.15 5.50
CA LEU A 20 -10.88 11.27 6.20
C LEU A 20 -10.27 11.94 7.43
N THR A 21 -9.93 13.22 7.34
CA THR A 21 -9.41 13.98 8.48
C THR A 21 -10.47 14.31 9.53
N GLY A 22 -11.75 14.11 9.22
CA GLY A 22 -12.87 14.54 10.09
C GLY A 22 -12.87 16.04 10.35
N GLY A 23 -12.38 16.85 9.38
CA GLY A 23 -12.23 18.29 9.52
C GLY A 23 -11.13 18.72 10.49
N THR A 24 -10.07 17.92 10.65
CA THR A 24 -8.86 18.32 11.38
C THR A 24 -7.79 18.80 10.41
N THR A 25 -7.04 19.84 10.80
CA THR A 25 -5.91 20.32 9.98
C THR A 25 -4.84 19.23 9.89
N ALA A 26 -4.39 18.92 8.68
CA ALA A 26 -3.43 17.88 8.43
C ALA A 26 -2.47 18.24 7.29
N TRP A 27 -1.22 17.79 7.41
CA TRP A 27 -0.24 17.86 6.32
C TRP A 27 -0.70 17.03 5.11
N ILE A 28 -0.57 17.62 3.93
CA ILE A 28 -0.70 16.96 2.63
C ILE A 28 0.67 16.96 1.93
N GLY A 29 0.78 16.34 0.75
CA GLY A 29 2.08 16.11 0.10
C GLY A 29 2.66 17.30 -0.66
N LEU A 30 1.93 18.40 -0.81
CA LEU A 30 2.40 19.55 -1.58
C LEU A 30 3.47 20.31 -0.79
N ASN A 31 4.59 20.65 -1.43
CA ASN A 31 5.70 21.38 -0.83
C ASN A 31 6.54 22.05 -1.90
N ASP A 32 7.31 23.07 -1.54
CA ASP A 32 8.33 23.69 -2.41
C ASP A 32 9.72 23.76 -1.74
N GLU A 33 9.97 22.92 -0.73
CA GLU A 33 11.23 22.77 0.01
C GLU A 33 12.48 22.72 -0.89
N SER A 34 12.33 22.16 -2.09
CA SER A 34 13.43 21.99 -3.03
C SER A 34 13.73 23.24 -3.86
N THR A 35 12.73 24.08 -4.12
CA THR A 35 12.82 25.27 -4.97
C THR A 35 11.66 26.21 -4.64
N GLU A 36 11.96 27.26 -3.88
CA GLU A 36 11.04 28.34 -3.50
C GLU A 36 10.13 28.80 -4.65
N GLY A 37 8.82 28.85 -4.37
CA GLY A 37 7.76 29.20 -5.32
C GLY A 37 7.46 28.14 -6.38
N THR A 38 8.07 26.95 -6.28
CA THR A 38 7.87 25.82 -7.21
C THR A 38 7.36 24.58 -6.47
N TYR A 39 6.05 24.56 -6.24
CA TYR A 39 5.41 23.44 -5.56
C TYR A 39 5.47 22.13 -6.36
N VAL A 40 5.69 21.03 -5.64
CA VAL A 40 5.70 19.64 -6.11
C VAL A 40 5.04 18.75 -5.07
N TRP A 41 4.41 17.66 -5.51
CA TRP A 41 3.88 16.66 -4.60
C TRP A 41 4.98 15.74 -4.07
N ALA A 42 4.78 15.17 -2.88
CA ALA A 42 5.72 14.26 -2.23
C ALA A 42 6.04 13.00 -3.07
N ASP A 43 5.14 12.61 -3.97
CA ASP A 43 5.32 11.51 -4.94
C ASP A 43 6.18 11.91 -6.17
N GLY A 44 6.57 13.19 -6.27
CA GLY A 44 7.37 13.76 -7.35
C GLY A 44 6.55 14.24 -8.55
N THR A 45 5.22 14.14 -8.51
CA THR A 45 4.36 14.71 -9.54
C THR A 45 4.31 16.23 -9.44
N SER A 46 4.11 16.90 -10.58
CA SER A 46 3.95 18.35 -10.62
C SER A 46 2.50 18.74 -10.30
N VAL A 47 2.30 19.96 -9.79
CA VAL A 47 0.95 20.49 -9.56
C VAL A 47 0.17 20.51 -10.87
N GLY A 48 -0.99 19.85 -10.86
CA GLY A 48 -1.90 19.78 -12.00
C GLY A 48 -2.75 21.06 -12.16
N GLY A 49 -3.91 20.90 -12.78
CA GLY A 49 -4.86 22.01 -12.98
C GLY A 49 -5.71 22.35 -11.75
N TYR A 50 -5.71 21.48 -10.74
CA TYR A 50 -6.47 21.66 -9.51
C TYR A 50 -5.59 22.22 -8.40
N THR A 51 -6.10 23.24 -7.71
CA THR A 51 -5.54 23.78 -6.47
C THR A 51 -6.68 24.24 -5.57
N ASN A 52 -6.54 24.09 -4.26
CA ASN A 52 -7.56 24.54 -3.30
C ASN A 52 -7.02 25.53 -2.27
N TRP A 53 -6.08 26.40 -2.66
CA TRP A 53 -5.53 27.43 -1.78
C TRP A 53 -6.61 28.31 -1.14
N ASN A 54 -6.48 28.55 0.16
CA ASN A 54 -7.31 29.54 0.83
C ASN A 54 -7.04 30.95 0.28
N THR A 55 -7.99 31.86 0.51
CA THR A 55 -7.81 33.26 0.09
C THR A 55 -6.61 33.87 0.80
N GLY A 56 -5.58 34.22 0.03
CA GLY A 56 -4.33 34.79 0.56
C GLY A 56 -3.15 33.83 0.50
N GLU A 57 -3.38 32.55 0.21
CA GLU A 57 -2.36 31.51 0.15
C GLU A 57 -1.95 31.16 -1.31
N PRO A 58 -0.74 30.62 -1.52
CA PRO A 58 0.34 30.55 -0.54
C PRO A 58 0.93 31.94 -0.24
N ASN A 59 1.30 32.19 1.01
CA ASN A 59 1.73 33.51 1.48
C ASN A 59 3.22 33.60 1.84
N ASP A 60 3.91 32.46 1.97
CA ASP A 60 5.31 32.33 2.36
C ASP A 60 5.67 33.18 3.58
N TYR A 61 4.98 32.95 4.71
CA TYR A 61 5.14 33.80 5.89
C TYR A 61 6.56 33.72 6.45
N GLY A 62 7.31 34.82 6.26
CA GLY A 62 8.65 34.95 6.78
C GLY A 62 9.72 34.21 5.99
N ASP A 63 9.46 33.93 4.71
CA ASP A 63 10.36 33.25 3.78
C ASP A 63 10.76 31.85 4.32
N SER A 64 9.78 31.08 4.80
CA SER A 64 10.01 29.82 5.55
C SER A 64 8.85 28.82 5.57
N GLU A 65 7.81 29.02 4.75
CA GLU A 65 6.60 28.18 4.73
C GLU A 65 6.59 27.20 3.56
N ASP A 66 7.44 26.18 3.64
CA ASP A 66 7.66 25.31 2.47
C ASP A 66 6.69 24.10 2.37
N CYS A 67 5.86 23.86 3.41
CA CYS A 67 5.00 22.67 3.51
C CYS A 67 3.52 23.04 3.50
N VAL A 68 2.69 22.26 2.83
CA VAL A 68 1.27 22.57 2.69
C VAL A 68 0.39 21.70 3.58
N GLU A 69 -0.52 22.35 4.29
CA GLU A 69 -1.57 21.72 5.09
C GLU A 69 -2.95 21.92 4.46
N MET A 70 -3.79 20.90 4.57
CA MET A 70 -5.23 21.04 4.41
C MET A 70 -5.82 21.54 5.74
N THR A 71 -6.55 22.64 5.69
CA THR A 71 -7.26 23.20 6.83
C THR A 71 -8.54 22.43 7.15
N SER A 72 -9.13 22.66 8.32
CA SER A 72 -10.41 22.07 8.72
C SER A 72 -11.60 22.42 7.80
N SER A 73 -11.44 23.39 6.90
CA SER A 73 -12.42 23.76 5.87
C SER A 73 -12.13 23.17 4.48
N GLY A 74 -11.10 22.34 4.33
CA GLY A 74 -10.67 21.73 3.05
C GLY A 74 -9.68 22.56 2.25
N GLY A 75 -9.71 23.89 2.39
CA GLY A 75 -8.74 24.76 1.70
C GLY A 75 -7.30 24.60 2.23
N TRP A 76 -6.32 24.95 1.40
CA TRP A 76 -4.90 24.73 1.66
C TRP A 76 -4.20 25.98 2.21
N ASN A 77 -3.17 25.77 3.02
CA ASN A 77 -2.30 26.79 3.59
C ASN A 77 -0.84 26.31 3.50
N ASP A 78 0.09 27.16 3.07
CA ASP A 78 1.52 26.89 3.24
C ASP A 78 1.93 27.29 4.66
N ASN A 79 2.80 26.49 5.26
CA ASN A 79 3.17 26.64 6.66
C ASN A 79 4.56 26.06 6.91
N SER A 80 5.19 26.45 8.02
CA SER A 80 6.49 25.94 8.39
C SER A 80 6.45 24.43 8.58
N CYS A 81 7.27 23.70 7.82
CA CYS A 81 7.43 22.24 7.89
C CYS A 81 7.78 21.71 9.30
N SER A 82 8.26 22.58 10.19
CA SER A 82 8.62 22.22 11.57
C SER A 82 7.42 22.09 12.52
N ASN A 83 6.22 22.51 12.09
CA ASN A 83 5.00 22.43 12.89
C ASN A 83 4.51 20.99 13.06
N THR A 84 3.92 20.71 14.23
CA THR A 84 3.42 19.38 14.58
C THR A 84 1.91 19.32 14.42
N GLN A 85 1.43 18.43 13.56
CA GLN A 85 0.00 18.19 13.29
C GLN A 85 -0.22 16.78 12.73
N ALA A 86 -1.48 16.44 12.48
CA ALA A 86 -1.83 15.22 11.77
C ALA A 86 -1.30 15.25 10.33
N SER A 87 -1.21 14.09 9.69
CA SER A 87 -0.80 13.99 8.29
C SER A 87 -1.67 13.00 7.56
N VAL A 88 -2.05 13.31 6.33
CA VAL A 88 -2.73 12.37 5.46
C VAL A 88 -1.69 11.73 4.56
N CYS A 89 -1.57 10.41 4.66
CA CYS A 89 -0.72 9.64 3.78
C CYS A 89 -1.56 9.00 2.69
N GLU A 90 -1.16 9.18 1.44
CA GLU A 90 -1.56 8.32 0.35
C GLU A 90 -0.67 7.08 0.39
N ILE A 91 -1.29 5.98 0.77
CA ILE A 91 -0.68 4.67 0.59
C ILE A 91 -1.08 4.26 -0.81
N PRO A 92 -0.15 4.09 -1.76
CA PRO A 92 -0.52 3.55 -3.05
C PRO A 92 -1.25 2.24 -2.78
N THR A 93 -2.49 2.12 -3.25
CA THR A 93 -3.06 0.80 -3.47
C THR A 93 -1.98 0.06 -4.26
N ALA A 94 -1.56 -1.11 -3.77
CA ALA A 94 -0.46 -1.82 -4.41
C ALA A 94 -0.73 -1.81 -5.92
N ASP A 95 0.22 -1.31 -6.72
CA ASP A 95 0.01 -1.18 -8.15
C ASP A 95 -0.03 -2.60 -8.72
N LEU A 96 -1.21 -3.21 -8.67
CA LEU A 96 -1.42 -4.58 -9.04
C LEU A 96 -1.35 -4.66 -10.56
N ARG A 97 -0.63 -5.67 -11.02
CA ARG A 97 -0.60 -6.05 -12.43
C ARG A 97 -1.15 -7.44 -12.51
N PHE A 98 -2.10 -7.65 -13.41
CA PHE A 98 -2.67 -8.95 -13.66
C PHE A 98 -2.25 -9.48 -15.02
N ARG A 99 -2.15 -10.80 -15.14
CA ARG A 99 -1.97 -11.48 -16.42
C ARG A 99 -2.71 -12.80 -16.42
N TYR A 100 -3.60 -12.94 -17.40
CA TYR A 100 -4.25 -14.21 -17.72
C TYR A 100 -3.35 -15.09 -18.58
N TYR A 101 -3.27 -16.37 -18.22
CA TYR A 101 -2.61 -17.42 -18.97
C TYR A 101 -3.66 -18.47 -19.37
N THR A 102 -3.78 -18.71 -20.67
CA THR A 102 -4.73 -19.69 -21.25
C THR A 102 -4.25 -21.14 -21.14
N GLY A 103 -3.05 -21.38 -20.59
CA GLY A 103 -2.51 -22.73 -20.41
C GLY A 103 -3.25 -23.45 -19.29
N ALA A 104 -3.86 -24.60 -19.60
CA ALA A 104 -4.63 -25.37 -18.62
C ALA A 104 -3.71 -26.07 -17.60
N LEU A 105 -3.79 -25.66 -16.34
CA LEU A 105 -3.03 -26.21 -15.20
C LEU A 105 -3.96 -26.51 -14.02
N SER A 106 -3.57 -27.45 -13.15
CA SER A 106 -4.18 -27.57 -11.81
C SER A 106 -3.90 -26.31 -10.99
N ARG A 107 -4.64 -26.10 -9.90
CA ARG A 107 -4.45 -24.92 -9.05
C ARG A 107 -3.01 -24.85 -8.51
N ASP A 108 -2.47 -25.95 -7.99
CA ASP A 108 -1.09 -26.03 -7.47
C ASP A 108 -0.03 -25.71 -8.54
N ASP A 109 -0.22 -26.22 -9.76
CA ASP A 109 0.71 -25.98 -10.87
C ASP A 109 0.61 -24.52 -11.34
N ALA A 110 -0.60 -23.93 -11.33
CA ALA A 110 -0.83 -22.53 -11.65
C ALA A 110 -0.21 -21.59 -10.60
N GLU A 111 -0.36 -21.91 -9.31
CA GLU A 111 0.29 -21.19 -8.22
C GLU A 111 1.82 -21.22 -8.38
N SER A 112 2.38 -22.42 -8.55
CA SER A 112 3.80 -22.61 -8.81
C SER A 112 4.29 -21.83 -10.04
N ALA A 113 3.47 -21.73 -11.08
CA ALA A 113 3.80 -20.97 -12.29
C ALA A 113 3.80 -19.45 -12.04
N CYS A 114 2.85 -18.93 -11.26
CA CYS A 114 2.83 -17.52 -10.88
C CYS A 114 4.01 -17.18 -9.97
N GLU A 115 4.31 -18.03 -8.98
CA GLU A 115 5.47 -17.89 -8.09
C GLU A 115 6.79 -17.90 -8.87
N ALA A 116 6.96 -18.82 -9.82
CA ALA A 116 8.14 -18.90 -10.67
C ALA A 116 8.32 -17.63 -11.54
N ALA A 117 7.22 -16.92 -11.83
CA ALA A 117 7.22 -15.63 -12.52
C ALA A 117 7.36 -14.42 -11.57
N GLY A 118 7.59 -14.66 -10.27
CA GLY A 118 7.75 -13.62 -9.25
C GLY A 118 6.45 -12.96 -8.79
N GLY A 119 5.32 -13.61 -9.05
CA GLY A 119 3.98 -13.18 -8.63
C GLY A 119 3.30 -14.26 -7.79
N MET A 120 1.97 -14.23 -7.77
CA MET A 120 1.12 -15.22 -7.12
C MET A 120 -0.21 -15.31 -7.87
N LEU A 121 -1.09 -16.27 -7.55
CA LEU A 121 -2.45 -16.25 -8.09
C LEU A 121 -3.20 -14.99 -7.62
N ALA A 122 -4.06 -14.44 -8.46
CA ALA A 122 -4.67 -13.14 -8.24
C ALA A 122 -5.63 -13.10 -7.04
N SER A 123 -5.51 -12.05 -6.23
CA SER A 123 -6.42 -11.73 -5.14
C SER A 123 -7.44 -10.70 -5.60
N ILE A 124 -8.73 -10.99 -5.38
CA ILE A 124 -9.82 -10.09 -5.77
C ILE A 124 -10.41 -9.47 -4.51
N THR A 125 -9.94 -8.28 -4.17
CA THR A 125 -10.30 -7.59 -2.92
C THR A 125 -11.28 -6.43 -3.12
N SER A 126 -11.76 -6.20 -4.34
CA SER A 126 -12.77 -5.17 -4.65
C SER A 126 -13.51 -5.49 -5.95
N ALA A 127 -14.63 -4.80 -6.18
CA ALA A 127 -15.41 -4.94 -7.42
C ALA A 127 -14.63 -4.48 -8.66
N GLU A 128 -13.77 -3.47 -8.52
CA GLU A 128 -12.96 -2.95 -9.60
C GLU A 128 -11.91 -3.97 -10.07
N ILE A 129 -11.29 -4.71 -9.13
CA ILE A 129 -10.36 -5.80 -9.47
C ILE A 129 -11.11 -6.97 -10.13
N ASP A 130 -12.30 -7.29 -9.64
CA ASP A 130 -13.13 -8.35 -10.22
C ASP A 130 -13.45 -8.04 -11.69
N GLU A 131 -13.94 -6.83 -11.97
CA GLU A 131 -14.24 -6.36 -13.32
C GLU A 131 -13.00 -6.37 -14.24
N GLU A 132 -11.82 -5.97 -13.75
CA GLU A 132 -10.57 -6.03 -14.52
C GLU A 132 -10.21 -7.47 -14.91
N ILE A 133 -10.34 -8.42 -13.97
CA ILE A 133 -10.03 -9.83 -14.21
C ILE A 133 -11.07 -10.47 -15.16
N VAL A 134 -12.34 -10.11 -15.04
CA VAL A 134 -13.39 -10.53 -15.98
C VAL A 134 -13.07 -10.06 -17.40
N GLU A 135 -12.66 -8.81 -17.58
CA GLU A 135 -12.26 -8.29 -18.89
C GLU A 135 -11.01 -9.03 -19.42
N LEU A 136 -10.02 -9.27 -18.55
CA LEU A 136 -8.76 -9.91 -18.90
C LEU A 136 -8.93 -11.38 -19.34
N THR A 137 -9.83 -12.11 -18.69
CA THR A 137 -10.14 -13.51 -19.02
C THR A 137 -11.02 -13.63 -20.27
N GLY A 138 -11.71 -12.56 -20.67
CA GLY A 138 -12.62 -12.57 -21.83
C GLY A 138 -13.80 -13.52 -21.66
N GLY A 139 -14.16 -13.87 -20.42
CA GLY A 139 -15.23 -14.81 -20.09
C GLY A 139 -14.80 -16.29 -20.06
N ASP A 140 -13.50 -16.59 -20.15
CA ASP A 140 -12.99 -17.93 -19.84
C ASP A 140 -12.95 -18.15 -18.32
N SER A 141 -13.21 -19.39 -17.88
CA SER A 141 -12.95 -19.79 -16.49
C SER A 141 -11.45 -19.79 -16.18
N ALA A 142 -11.06 -19.25 -15.04
CA ALA A 142 -9.66 -19.18 -14.63
C ALA A 142 -9.46 -19.33 -13.12
N TRP A 143 -8.38 -19.99 -12.72
CA TRP A 143 -7.95 -20.03 -11.33
C TRP A 143 -7.60 -18.64 -10.80
N ILE A 144 -8.08 -18.35 -9.60
CA ILE A 144 -7.73 -17.19 -8.78
C ILE A 144 -7.12 -17.68 -7.45
N GLY A 145 -6.61 -16.75 -6.63
CA GLY A 145 -5.79 -17.08 -5.46
C GLY A 145 -6.56 -17.51 -4.21
N LEU A 146 -7.90 -17.51 -4.23
CA LEU A 146 -8.73 -17.88 -3.08
C LEU A 146 -8.79 -19.40 -2.96
N ASN A 147 -8.64 -19.91 -1.74
CA ASN A 147 -8.76 -21.33 -1.40
C ASN A 147 -9.08 -21.49 0.09
N ASP A 148 -9.59 -22.65 0.49
CA ASP A 148 -9.77 -23.05 1.88
C ASP A 148 -9.17 -24.44 2.20
N GLU A 149 -8.22 -24.91 1.37
CA GLU A 149 -7.48 -26.17 1.50
C GLU A 149 -6.95 -26.44 2.93
N SER A 150 -6.60 -25.38 3.65
CA SER A 150 -6.08 -25.48 5.03
C SER A 150 -7.16 -25.73 6.07
N THR A 151 -8.36 -25.19 5.89
CA THR A 151 -9.49 -25.27 6.83
C THR A 151 -10.79 -25.00 6.09
N GLU A 152 -11.54 -26.07 5.83
CA GLU A 152 -12.87 -26.05 5.23
C GLU A 152 -13.76 -24.89 5.73
N GLY A 153 -14.32 -24.13 4.80
CA GLY A 153 -15.16 -22.95 5.05
C GLY A 153 -14.39 -21.70 5.50
N THR A 154 -13.05 -21.73 5.50
CA THR A 154 -12.20 -20.58 5.85
C THR A 154 -11.29 -20.20 4.68
N TYR A 155 -11.86 -19.41 3.76
CA TYR A 155 -11.15 -18.97 2.56
C TYR A 155 -10.08 -17.92 2.82
N VAL A 156 -8.90 -18.14 2.26
CA VAL A 156 -7.73 -17.27 2.33
C VAL A 156 -7.17 -16.97 0.94
N TRP A 157 -6.73 -15.74 0.73
CA TRP A 157 -6.07 -15.35 -0.52
C TRP A 157 -4.60 -15.74 -0.50
N ALA A 158 -4.03 -16.02 -1.68
CA ALA A 158 -2.62 -16.36 -1.87
C ALA A 158 -1.64 -15.27 -1.37
N ASP A 159 -2.04 -14.00 -1.37
CA ASP A 159 -1.26 -12.89 -0.80
C ASP A 159 -1.42 -12.71 0.72
N GLY A 160 -2.25 -13.54 1.36
CA GLY A 160 -2.57 -13.47 2.78
C GLY A 160 -3.57 -12.37 3.16
N THR A 161 -4.17 -11.68 2.18
CA THR A 161 -5.25 -10.73 2.45
C THR A 161 -6.52 -11.44 2.91
N SER A 162 -7.37 -10.72 3.63
CA SER A 162 -8.65 -11.24 4.12
C SER A 162 -9.67 -11.31 2.99
N SER A 163 -10.41 -12.41 2.90
CA SER A 163 -11.57 -12.57 2.01
C SER A 163 -12.84 -11.90 2.56
N ALA A 164 -12.83 -11.41 3.80
CA ALA A 164 -14.02 -10.90 4.48
C ALA A 164 -14.55 -9.57 3.90
N ASP A 165 -13.70 -8.80 3.21
CA ASP A 165 -14.03 -7.44 2.78
C ASP A 165 -14.74 -7.40 1.40
N TYR A 166 -14.52 -8.42 0.56
CA TYR A 166 -15.15 -8.53 -0.75
C TYR A 166 -15.31 -10.00 -1.17
N THR A 167 -16.49 -10.36 -1.66
CA THR A 167 -16.76 -11.66 -2.27
C THR A 167 -17.69 -11.49 -3.47
N ASN A 168 -17.52 -12.33 -4.50
CA ASN A 168 -18.38 -12.34 -5.68
C ASN A 168 -18.83 -13.76 -6.05
N TRP A 169 -19.18 -14.57 -5.06
CA TRP A 169 -19.67 -15.93 -5.27
C TRP A 169 -20.91 -15.96 -6.17
N ASN A 170 -20.95 -16.93 -7.09
CA ASN A 170 -22.16 -17.20 -7.87
C ASN A 170 -23.31 -17.64 -6.95
N THR A 171 -24.54 -17.53 -7.46
CA THR A 171 -25.72 -17.99 -6.72
C THR A 171 -25.64 -19.50 -6.47
N GLY A 172 -25.51 -19.88 -5.20
CA GLY A 172 -25.37 -21.28 -4.78
C GLY A 172 -23.97 -21.65 -4.31
N GLU A 173 -22.99 -20.78 -4.55
CA GLU A 173 -21.58 -20.98 -4.18
C GLU A 173 -21.19 -20.24 -2.89
N PRO A 174 -20.12 -20.69 -2.21
CA PRO A 174 -19.45 -21.97 -2.41
C PRO A 174 -20.34 -23.15 -1.98
N ASN A 175 -20.28 -24.27 -2.70
CA ASN A 175 -21.17 -25.42 -2.50
C ASN A 175 -20.48 -26.69 -1.98
N ASP A 176 -19.14 -26.69 -1.97
CA ASP A 176 -18.26 -27.80 -1.59
C ASP A 176 -18.71 -29.13 -2.24
N TRP A 177 -18.79 -29.17 -3.57
CA TRP A 177 -19.40 -30.31 -4.26
C TRP A 177 -18.63 -31.60 -3.99
N GLY A 178 -19.26 -32.50 -3.24
CA GLY A 178 -18.68 -33.79 -2.92
C GLY A 178 -17.62 -33.74 -1.83
N ASP A 179 -17.63 -32.70 -0.99
CA ASP A 179 -16.71 -32.48 0.13
C ASP A 179 -15.24 -32.46 -0.36
N SER A 180 -14.95 -31.72 -1.44
CA SER A 180 -13.66 -31.74 -2.14
C SER A 180 -13.36 -30.53 -3.05
N GLU A 181 -14.09 -29.42 -2.92
CA GLU A 181 -13.92 -28.22 -3.74
C GLU A 181 -13.23 -27.09 -2.99
N ASP A 182 -11.92 -27.23 -2.76
CA ASP A 182 -11.20 -26.31 -1.86
C ASP A 182 -10.55 -25.10 -2.59
N CYS A 183 -10.68 -25.02 -3.92
CA CYS A 183 -10.01 -24.04 -4.76
C CYS A 183 -11.01 -23.19 -5.54
N VAL A 184 -10.70 -21.91 -5.79
CA VAL A 184 -11.68 -21.00 -6.38
C VAL A 184 -11.30 -20.59 -7.80
N GLU A 185 -12.29 -20.64 -8.69
CA GLU A 185 -12.20 -20.07 -10.03
C GLU A 185 -13.08 -18.83 -10.15
N ILE A 186 -12.67 -17.90 -11.01
CA ILE A 186 -13.61 -16.95 -11.64
C ILE A 186 -14.22 -17.65 -12.86
N THR A 187 -15.53 -17.55 -13.00
CA THR A 187 -16.27 -18.23 -14.08
C THR A 187 -16.63 -17.27 -15.22
N SER A 188 -17.17 -17.81 -16.32
CA SER A 188 -17.67 -17.01 -17.46
C SER A 188 -18.75 -15.96 -17.11
N SER A 189 -19.41 -16.05 -15.96
CA SER A 189 -20.37 -15.04 -15.48
C SER A 189 -19.70 -13.84 -14.81
N GLY A 190 -18.40 -13.94 -14.52
CA GLY A 190 -17.64 -13.05 -13.65
C GLY A 190 -17.75 -13.37 -12.15
N GLY A 191 -18.75 -14.16 -11.74
CA GLY A 191 -18.83 -14.65 -10.37
C GLY A 191 -17.90 -15.84 -10.11
N TRP A 192 -17.67 -16.12 -8.84
CA TRP A 192 -16.75 -17.16 -8.36
C TRP A 192 -17.46 -18.49 -8.13
N ASN A 193 -16.70 -19.56 -8.25
CA ASN A 193 -17.12 -20.92 -7.97
C ASN A 193 -15.98 -21.64 -7.22
N ASP A 194 -16.31 -22.39 -6.18
CA ASP A 194 -15.38 -23.35 -5.61
C ASP A 194 -15.35 -24.60 -6.50
N GLN A 195 -14.18 -25.17 -6.66
CA GLN A 195 -13.88 -26.18 -7.65
C GLN A 195 -12.78 -27.10 -7.16
N SER A 196 -12.82 -28.35 -7.61
CA SER A 196 -11.76 -29.30 -7.34
C SER A 196 -10.41 -28.76 -7.83
N CYS A 197 -9.46 -28.59 -6.92
CA CYS A 197 -8.10 -28.08 -7.19
C CYS A 197 -7.35 -28.85 -8.30
N SER A 198 -7.78 -30.09 -8.58
CA SER A 198 -7.22 -30.97 -9.61
C SER A 198 -7.69 -30.66 -11.03
N THR A 199 -8.74 -29.86 -11.20
CA THR A 199 -9.24 -29.41 -12.50
C THR A 199 -8.17 -28.59 -13.23
N THR A 200 -8.03 -28.78 -14.55
CA THR A 200 -7.06 -28.02 -15.36
C THR A 200 -7.75 -26.92 -16.15
N GLN A 201 -7.37 -25.67 -15.93
CA GLN A 201 -7.94 -24.50 -16.60
C GLN A 201 -6.93 -23.34 -16.68
N GLY A 202 -7.31 -22.24 -17.34
CA GLY A 202 -6.49 -21.05 -17.35
C GLY A 202 -6.34 -20.45 -15.95
N TYR A 203 -5.44 -19.48 -15.78
CA TYR A 203 -5.15 -18.91 -14.46
C TYR A 203 -4.70 -17.46 -14.56
N VAL A 204 -4.97 -16.69 -13.52
CA VAL A 204 -4.62 -15.27 -13.46
C VAL A 204 -3.55 -15.07 -12.38
N CYS A 205 -2.38 -14.60 -12.81
CA CYS A 205 -1.34 -14.19 -11.88
C CYS A 205 -1.45 -12.70 -11.56
N GLN A 206 -1.07 -12.32 -10.34
CA GLN A 206 -0.88 -10.95 -9.90
C GLN A 206 0.57 -10.67 -9.51
N TRP A 207 0.98 -9.41 -9.67
CA TRP A 207 2.24 -8.86 -9.16
C TRP A 207 1.97 -7.53 -8.48
N THR A 208 2.65 -7.28 -7.36
CA THR A 208 2.70 -5.95 -6.75
C THR A 208 3.85 -5.15 -7.35
N VAL A 209 3.53 -4.09 -8.09
CA VAL A 209 4.54 -3.14 -8.52
C VAL A 209 4.79 -2.21 -7.34
N THR A 210 5.86 -2.46 -6.60
CA THR A 210 6.39 -1.42 -5.73
C THR A 210 6.90 -0.31 -6.64
N ALA A 211 6.42 0.93 -6.40
CA ALA A 211 6.98 2.11 -7.08
C ALA A 211 8.50 1.98 -7.06
N ALA A 212 9.13 2.10 -8.24
CA ALA A 212 10.58 1.99 -8.33
C ALA A 212 11.18 2.92 -7.26
N PRO A 213 12.16 2.46 -6.46
CA PRO A 213 12.81 3.34 -5.49
C PRO A 213 13.22 4.59 -6.25
N THR A 214 12.75 5.75 -5.78
CA THR A 214 12.89 7.04 -6.44
C THR A 214 14.32 7.15 -6.94
N LYS A 215 14.52 7.32 -8.24
CA LYS A 215 15.84 7.46 -8.84
C LYS A 215 16.47 8.79 -8.43
N ALA A 216 16.95 8.87 -7.19
CA ALA A 216 18.07 9.68 -6.76
C ALA A 216 18.37 9.37 -5.28
N PRO A 217 19.59 8.94 -4.90
CA PRO A 217 20.04 9.17 -3.53
C PRO A 217 19.99 10.68 -3.27
N THR A 218 19.40 11.09 -2.16
CA THR A 218 19.47 12.48 -1.66
C THR A 218 20.91 12.95 -1.77
N MET A 219 21.13 14.00 -2.56
CA MET A 219 22.46 14.50 -2.83
C MET A 219 23.12 15.00 -1.54
N ALA A 220 24.33 14.49 -1.33
CA ALA A 220 25.39 14.96 -0.45
C ALA A 220 25.30 14.62 1.06
N PRO A 221 26.39 14.08 1.66
CA PRO A 221 26.49 13.93 3.10
C PRO A 221 26.47 15.30 3.78
N THR A 222 25.77 15.41 4.90
CA THR A 222 25.77 16.57 5.79
C THR A 222 27.21 17.00 6.08
N LYS A 223 27.59 18.22 5.70
CA LYS A 223 28.94 18.79 5.88
C LYS A 223 29.36 19.01 7.35
N ALA A 224 28.62 18.50 8.33
CA ALA A 224 28.97 18.62 9.73
C ALA A 224 29.60 17.31 10.23
N PRO A 225 30.89 17.31 10.63
CA PRO A 225 31.43 16.20 11.39
C PRO A 225 30.64 16.07 12.69
N THR A 226 30.09 14.89 12.96
CA THR A 226 29.64 14.53 14.31
C THR A 226 30.79 14.79 15.28
N GLU A 227 30.53 15.56 16.34
CA GLU A 227 31.55 15.86 17.34
C GLU A 227 32.19 14.55 17.85
N PRO A 228 33.52 14.50 17.99
CA PRO A 228 34.18 13.29 18.48
C PRO A 228 33.72 12.98 19.90
N PRO A 229 33.55 11.71 20.27
CA PRO A 229 33.17 11.32 21.62
C PRO A 229 34.19 11.87 22.63
N THR A 230 33.69 12.55 23.65
CA THR A 230 34.49 13.19 24.70
C THR A 230 35.42 12.18 25.36
N LYS A 231 36.73 12.34 25.14
CA LYS A 231 37.77 11.55 25.81
C LYS A 231 37.87 11.94 27.27
N ALA A 232 37.05 11.35 28.13
CA ALA A 232 37.30 11.29 29.56
C ALA A 232 36.80 9.96 30.13
N PRO A 233 37.71 9.05 30.56
CA PRO A 233 37.29 7.85 31.27
C PRO A 233 36.74 8.23 32.65
N THR A 234 35.51 7.82 32.93
CA THR A 234 34.88 7.90 34.24
C THR A 234 35.78 7.21 35.27
N LYS A 235 36.02 7.90 36.39
CA LYS A 235 36.94 7.50 37.46
C LYS A 235 36.70 6.05 37.93
N ALA A 236 37.82 5.38 38.23
CA ALA A 236 37.92 3.97 38.63
C ALA A 236 36.98 3.57 39.79
N PRO A 237 36.50 2.31 39.83
CA PRO A 237 35.77 1.76 40.96
C PRO A 237 36.71 1.47 42.15
N THR A 238 36.31 1.91 43.33
CA THR A 238 37.01 1.69 44.60
C THR A 238 36.89 0.23 45.06
N LYS A 239 38.02 -0.38 45.46
CA LYS A 239 38.20 -1.71 46.10
C LYS A 239 37.25 -1.90 47.32
N ALA A 240 36.85 -3.07 47.81
CA ALA A 240 37.46 -4.41 47.85
C ALA A 240 36.39 -5.49 48.21
N PRO A 241 36.66 -6.80 47.95
CA PRO A 241 35.80 -7.91 48.36
C PRO A 241 36.05 -8.37 49.82
N THR A 242 34.98 -8.64 50.56
CA THR A 242 35.05 -9.25 51.90
C THR A 242 35.09 -10.79 51.80
N LYS A 243 35.90 -11.37 52.68
CA LYS A 243 36.43 -12.76 52.72
C LYS A 243 35.39 -13.90 52.63
N ALA A 244 35.89 -15.01 52.06
CA ALA A 244 35.30 -16.34 52.00
C ALA A 244 35.36 -17.10 53.37
N PRO A 245 34.68 -18.26 53.51
CA PRO A 245 34.10 -18.77 54.76
C PRO A 245 35.05 -19.65 55.59
N THR A 246 34.63 -20.03 56.80
CA THR A 246 35.29 -21.10 57.58
C THR A 246 34.29 -21.95 58.35
N ALA A 247 34.45 -23.27 58.16
CA ALA A 247 33.93 -24.46 58.85
C ALA A 247 32.42 -24.73 58.84
#